data_AF-A0A8S3JFU4-F1
#
_entry.id   AF-A0A8S3JFU4-F1
#
_cell.length_a   1.000
_cell.length_b   1.000
_cell.length_c   1.000
_cell.angle_alpha   90.00
_cell.angle_beta   90.00
_cell.angle_gamma   90.00
#
_symmetry.space_group_name_H-M   'P 1'
#
loop_
_entity.id
_entity.type
_entity.pdbx_description
1 polymer ?
#
loop_
_entity_poly.entity_id
_entity_poly.type
_entity_poly.pdbx_seq_one_letter_code
_entity_poly.pdbx_strand_id
1 'polypeptide(L)'
;NTLDEVIAATAYLDLFIRTIYEPALLRVFLKFILCAKIDEISLLDTLIQRISFTTKLGLVSLSLFYTLINLNCEDVMYRLIFMYLIPCRHVMCSQRRHIGDVEIYGKNAEKFLTLRPSFTNKTNDKD
;
A
#
# COMPACT_ATOMS: atom_id res chain seq x y z
N ASN A 1 -0.25 -24.82 -17.08
CA ASN A 1 0.51 -23.77 -17.77
C ASN A 1 0.29 -22.35 -17.24
N THR A 2 -0.73 -22.08 -16.41
CA THR A 2 -0.99 -20.71 -15.88
C THR A 2 0.05 -20.19 -14.89
N LEU A 3 0.71 -21.06 -14.11
CA LEU A 3 1.65 -20.64 -13.06
C LEU A 3 2.95 -20.07 -13.66
N ASP A 4 3.49 -20.72 -14.70
CA ASP A 4 4.70 -20.24 -15.39
C ASP A 4 4.45 -18.92 -16.12
N GLU A 5 3.24 -18.71 -16.66
CA GLU A 5 2.83 -17.43 -17.23
C GLU A 5 2.85 -16.31 -16.20
N VAL A 6 2.31 -16.56 -14.99
CA VAL A 6 2.34 -15.59 -13.89
C VAL A 6 3.77 -15.31 -13.41
N ILE A 7 4.61 -16.35 -13.33
CA ILE A 7 6.05 -16.19 -13.00
C ILE A 7 6.73 -15.31 -14.04
N ALA A 8 6.54 -15.61 -15.33
CA ALA A 8 7.14 -14.84 -16.43
C ALA A 8 6.64 -13.39 -16.43
N ALA A 9 5.33 -13.17 -16.27
CA ALA A 9 4.75 -11.83 -16.21
C ALA A 9 5.31 -11.01 -15.04
N THR A 10 5.47 -11.63 -13.86
CA THR A 10 6.04 -10.96 -12.68
C THR A 10 7.52 -10.63 -12.90
N ALA A 11 8.29 -11.53 -13.52
CA ALA A 11 9.70 -11.28 -13.87
C ALA A 11 9.86 -10.15 -14.90
N TYR A 12 8.99 -10.09 -15.92
CA TYR A 12 9.00 -9.00 -16.90
C TYR A 12 8.61 -7.67 -16.26
N LEU A 13 7.64 -7.66 -15.33
CA LEU A 13 7.29 -6.46 -14.58
C LEU A 13 8.50 -5.95 -13.76
N ASP A 14 9.20 -6.83 -13.05
CA ASP A 14 10.42 -6.49 -12.31
C ASP A 14 11.48 -5.90 -13.26
N LEU A 15 11.70 -6.54 -14.42
CA LEU A 15 12.63 -6.06 -15.43
C LEU A 15 12.25 -4.66 -15.95
N PHE A 16 10.98 -4.41 -16.23
CA PHE A 16 10.52 -3.09 -16.68
C PHE A 16 10.81 -2.02 -15.62
N ILE A 17 10.48 -2.28 -14.37
CA ILE A 17 10.73 -1.30 -13.30
C ILE A 17 12.23 -0.99 -13.17
N ARG A 18 13.10 -1.98 -13.36
CA ARG A 18 14.57 -1.79 -13.32
C ARG A 18 15.14 -1.06 -14.53
N THR A 19 14.44 -1.05 -15.66
CA THR A 19 14.97 -0.57 -16.95
C THR A 19 14.33 0.73 -17.43
N ILE A 20 13.19 1.12 -16.87
CA ILE A 20 12.50 2.36 -17.25
C ILE A 20 13.24 3.58 -16.69
N TYR A 21 13.71 4.45 -17.59
CA TYR A 21 14.28 5.76 -17.24
C TYR A 21 13.25 6.90 -17.24
N GLU A 22 12.11 6.72 -17.92
CA GLU A 22 11.07 7.73 -18.04
C GLU A 22 10.18 7.78 -16.78
N PRO A 23 10.19 8.88 -15.99
CA PRO A 23 9.49 8.95 -14.71
C PRO A 23 7.97 8.87 -14.85
N ALA A 24 7.41 9.38 -15.96
CA ALA A 24 5.97 9.31 -16.20
C ALA A 24 5.51 7.85 -16.38
N LEU A 25 6.28 7.04 -17.11
CA LEU A 25 5.97 5.63 -17.32
C LEU A 25 6.14 4.82 -16.05
N LEU A 26 7.23 5.05 -15.30
CA LEU A 26 7.45 4.40 -14.00
C LEU A 26 6.28 4.68 -13.05
N ARG A 27 5.79 5.93 -13.00
CA ARG A 27 4.63 6.31 -12.18
C ARG A 27 3.37 5.52 -12.55
N VAL A 28 3.14 5.24 -13.84
CA VAL A 28 2.00 4.43 -14.29
C VAL A 28 2.11 3.00 -13.76
N PHE A 29 3.29 2.37 -13.86
CA PHE A 29 3.52 1.03 -13.31
C PHE A 29 3.38 0.99 -11.79
N LEU A 30 3.92 1.98 -11.08
CA LEU A 30 3.77 2.07 -9.63
C LEU A 30 2.31 2.26 -9.22
N LYS A 31 1.57 3.12 -9.92
CA LYS A 31 0.13 3.29 -9.68
C LYS A 31 -0.63 2.00 -9.95
N PHE A 32 -0.28 1.27 -11.01
CA PHE A 32 -0.84 -0.05 -11.26
C PHE A 32 -0.58 -1.00 -10.10
N ILE A 33 0.66 -1.11 -9.61
CA ILE A 33 1.00 -2.00 -8.49
C ILE A 33 0.27 -1.63 -7.19
N LEU A 34 0.15 -0.33 -6.90
CA LEU A 34 -0.41 0.19 -5.64
C LEU A 34 -1.95 0.27 -5.63
N CYS A 35 -2.59 0.40 -6.79
CA CYS A 35 -4.02 0.64 -6.91
C CYS A 35 -4.80 -0.46 -7.63
N ALA A 36 -4.13 -1.37 -8.36
CA ALA A 36 -4.84 -2.46 -9.01
C ALA A 36 -5.52 -3.38 -7.99
N LYS A 37 -6.72 -3.81 -8.35
CA LYS A 37 -7.49 -4.81 -7.62
C LYS A 37 -7.78 -5.98 -8.55
N ILE A 38 -7.67 -7.18 -8.00
CA ILE A 38 -8.07 -8.43 -8.63
C ILE A 38 -9.13 -9.02 -7.72
N ASP A 39 -10.36 -9.14 -8.21
CA ASP A 39 -11.48 -9.68 -7.44
C ASP A 39 -11.66 -9.00 -6.06
N GLU A 40 -11.62 -7.67 -6.04
CA GLU A 40 -11.65 -6.80 -4.85
C GLU A 40 -10.44 -6.86 -3.89
N ILE A 41 -9.52 -7.79 -4.09
CA ILE A 41 -8.27 -7.89 -3.34
C ILE A 41 -7.22 -6.98 -3.98
N SER A 42 -6.47 -6.23 -3.17
CA SER A 42 -5.41 -5.40 -3.72
C SER A 42 -4.29 -6.28 -4.29
N LEU A 43 -3.79 -5.93 -5.47
CA LEU A 43 -2.69 -6.65 -6.11
C LEU A 43 -1.48 -6.80 -5.16
N LEU A 44 -1.25 -5.77 -4.35
CA LEU A 44 -0.19 -5.73 -3.36
C LEU A 44 -0.40 -6.79 -2.26
N ASP A 45 -1.62 -6.94 -1.74
CA ASP A 45 -1.93 -8.00 -0.76
C ASP A 45 -1.73 -9.39 -1.36
N THR A 46 -2.13 -9.59 -2.62
CA THR A 46 -1.90 -10.85 -3.33
C THR A 46 -0.40 -11.12 -3.55
N LEU A 47 0.40 -10.09 -3.83
CA LEU A 47 1.86 -10.20 -3.94
C LEU A 47 2.51 -10.53 -2.59
N ILE A 48 2.04 -9.92 -1.49
CA ILE A 48 2.51 -10.22 -0.13
C ILE A 48 2.20 -11.68 0.23
N GLN A 49 0.95 -12.12 0.00
CA GLN A 49 0.55 -13.52 0.25
C GLN A 49 1.41 -14.50 -0.55
N ARG A 50 1.78 -14.17 -1.79
CA ARG A 50 2.66 -15.00 -2.62
C ARG A 50 4.05 -15.19 -2.02
N ILE A 51 4.62 -14.19 -1.35
CA ILE A 51 5.93 -14.31 -0.68
C ILE A 51 5.86 -15.27 0.50
N SER A 52 4.73 -15.35 1.20
CA SER A 52 4.56 -16.25 2.35
C SER A 52 4.75 -17.72 1.98
N PHE A 53 4.63 -18.08 0.69
CA PHE A 53 4.92 -19.41 0.19
C PHE A 53 6.36 -19.51 -0.36
N THR A 54 7.14 -20.49 0.10
CA THR A 54 8.50 -20.77 -0.37
C THR A 54 8.51 -21.47 -1.74
N THR A 55 7.92 -20.81 -2.74
CA THR A 55 7.80 -21.31 -4.13
C THR A 55 8.58 -20.40 -5.08
N LYS A 56 8.86 -20.88 -6.31
CA LYS A 56 9.50 -20.06 -7.36
C LYS A 56 8.75 -18.74 -7.59
N LEU A 57 7.41 -18.77 -7.52
CA LEU A 57 6.58 -17.58 -7.63
C LEU A 57 6.79 -16.60 -6.47
N GLY A 58 6.96 -17.11 -5.25
CA GLY A 58 7.30 -16.31 -4.07
C GLY A 58 8.67 -15.63 -4.22
N LEU A 59 9.68 -16.35 -4.72
CA LEU A 59 11.02 -15.79 -4.98
C LEU A 59 11.00 -14.66 -6.03
N VAL A 60 10.28 -14.84 -7.14
CA VAL A 60 10.17 -13.81 -8.17
C VAL A 60 9.38 -12.60 -7.66
N SER A 61 8.32 -12.83 -6.88
CA SER A 61 7.59 -11.75 -6.22
C SER A 61 8.49 -10.99 -5.23
N LEU A 62 9.35 -11.70 -4.49
CA LEU A 62 10.31 -11.10 -3.57
C LEU A 62 11.36 -10.24 -4.30
N SER A 63 11.85 -10.68 -5.46
CA SER A 63 12.72 -9.86 -6.33
C SER A 63 12.06 -8.54 -6.71
N LEU A 64 10.77 -8.60 -7.11
CA LEU A 64 10.00 -7.41 -7.42
C LEU A 64 9.89 -6.47 -6.21
N PHE A 65 9.62 -6.98 -5.00
CA PHE A 65 9.59 -6.15 -3.79
C PHE A 65 10.94 -5.54 -3.47
N TYR A 66 12.04 -6.28 -3.65
CA TYR A 66 13.38 -5.74 -3.47
C TYR A 66 13.63 -4.56 -4.41
N THR A 67 13.27 -4.68 -5.69
CA THR A 67 13.34 -3.57 -6.66
C THR A 67 12.46 -2.39 -6.23
N LEU A 68 11.20 -2.65 -5.85
CA LEU A 68 10.26 -1.61 -5.43
C LEU A 68 10.74 -0.80 -4.22
N ILE A 69 11.33 -1.48 -3.22
CA ILE A 69 11.91 -0.81 -2.05
C ILE A 69 13.13 0.02 -2.46
N ASN A 70 13.98 -0.50 -3.35
CA ASN A 70 15.17 0.21 -3.83
C ASN A 70 14.85 1.47 -4.66
N LEU A 71 13.63 1.62 -5.20
CA LEU A 71 13.21 2.87 -5.84
C LEU A 71 13.10 4.04 -4.86
N ASN A 72 12.99 3.77 -3.55
CA ASN A 72 12.81 4.77 -2.49
C ASN A 72 11.67 5.77 -2.77
N CYS A 73 10.64 5.34 -3.51
CA CYS A 73 9.48 6.17 -3.79
C CYS A 73 8.60 6.30 -2.54
N GLU A 74 8.25 7.53 -2.17
CA GLU A 74 7.45 7.84 -0.98
C GLU A 74 6.16 7.02 -0.91
N ASP A 75 5.38 6.97 -2.00
CA ASP A 75 4.12 6.23 -2.06
C ASP A 75 4.28 4.73 -1.78
N VAL A 76 5.34 4.13 -2.33
CA VAL A 76 5.66 2.71 -2.18
C VAL A 76 6.10 2.43 -0.75
N MET A 77 7.03 3.24 -0.23
CA MET A 77 7.52 3.14 1.15
C MET A 77 6.40 3.33 2.16
N TYR A 78 5.50 4.28 1.90
CA TYR A 78 4.33 4.51 2.73
C TYR A 78 3.43 3.28 2.74
N ARG A 79 3.06 2.76 1.56
CA ARG A 79 2.11 1.64 1.48
C ARG A 79 2.67 0.34 2.04
N LEU A 80 3.97 0.09 1.90
CA LEU A 80 4.61 -1.15 2.35
C LEU A 80 5.07 -1.11 3.81
N ILE A 81 5.58 0.03 4.27
CA ILE A 81 6.32 0.12 5.54
C ILE A 81 5.66 1.15 6.45
N PHE A 82 5.59 2.42 6.03
CA PHE A 82 5.22 3.48 6.96
C PHE A 82 3.77 3.39 7.42
N MET A 83 2.83 2.93 6.59
CA MET A 83 1.44 2.73 7.02
C MET A 83 1.35 1.81 8.26
N TYR A 84 2.26 0.85 8.41
CA TYR A 84 2.32 -0.04 9.57
C TYR A 84 3.18 0.51 10.71
N LEU A 85 4.18 1.35 10.41
CA LEU A 85 5.05 1.96 11.41
C LEU A 85 4.48 3.25 12.03
N ILE A 86 3.70 4.03 11.28
CA ILE A 86 3.12 5.32 11.69
C ILE A 86 2.32 5.19 12.99
N PRO A 87 1.48 4.17 13.22
CA PRO A 87 0.81 4.02 14.51
C PRO A 87 1.74 3.76 15.71
N CYS A 88 3.06 3.66 15.49
CA CYS A 88 4.12 3.38 16.46
C CYS A 88 3.80 2.24 17.44
N ARG A 89 2.99 1.26 17.01
CA ARG A 89 2.58 0.10 17.82
C ARG A 89 3.76 -0.77 18.25
N HIS A 90 4.85 -0.74 17.48
CA HIS A 90 6.12 -1.40 17.77
C HIS A 90 6.94 -0.71 18.88
N VAL A 91 6.64 0.55 19.21
CA VAL A 91 7.36 1.32 20.23
C VAL A 91 6.71 1.12 21.61
N MET A 92 7.55 0.90 22.63
CA MET A 92 7.13 0.84 24.03
C MET A 92 6.38 2.11 24.45
N CYS A 93 5.29 1.95 25.21
CA CYS A 93 4.43 3.06 25.63
C CYS A 93 5.19 4.16 26.39
N SER A 94 6.26 3.83 27.12
CA SER A 94 7.13 4.80 27.81
C SER A 94 7.96 5.66 26.86
N GLN A 95 8.38 5.10 25.72
CA GLN A 95 9.16 5.79 24.69
C GLN A 95 8.27 6.57 23.73
N ARG A 96 7.00 6.16 23.57
CA ARG A 96 6.04 6.84 22.69
C ARG A 96 5.73 8.28 23.11
N ARG A 97 5.90 8.63 24.39
CA ARG A 97 5.78 10.02 24.87
C ARG A 97 6.93 10.94 24.41
N HIS A 98 8.06 10.37 24.01
CA HIS A 98 9.24 11.12 23.52
C HIS A 98 9.23 11.26 22.00
N ILE A 99 8.46 10.41 21.31
CA ILE A 99 8.12 10.58 19.90
C ILE A 99 6.94 11.54 19.90
N GLY A 100 7.16 12.81 19.52
CA GLY A 100 6.12 13.85 19.53
C GLY A 100 4.81 13.36 18.90
N ASP A 101 3.67 13.90 19.34
CA ASP A 101 2.32 13.42 19.04
C ASP A 101 2.19 12.80 17.64
N VAL A 102 2.27 11.48 17.59
CA VAL A 102 2.24 10.67 16.36
C VAL A 102 0.90 10.81 15.62
N GLU A 103 -0.12 11.38 16.29
CA GLU A 103 -1.49 11.58 15.80
C GLU A 103 -2.04 12.98 16.09
N ILE A 104 -1.25 14.06 16.02
CA ILE A 104 -1.78 15.44 16.19
C ILE A 104 -2.98 15.67 15.26
N TYR A 105 -2.91 15.17 14.04
CA TYR A 105 -3.97 15.37 13.06
C TYR A 105 -5.07 14.31 13.12
N GLY A 106 -4.81 13.11 13.65
CA GLY A 106 -5.81 12.03 13.71
C GLY A 106 -6.97 12.36 14.65
N LYS A 107 -6.65 12.67 15.91
CA LYS A 107 -7.66 13.00 16.93
C LYS A 107 -8.36 14.33 16.65
N ASN A 108 -7.62 15.31 16.14
CA ASN A 108 -8.18 16.60 15.78
C ASN A 108 -9.03 16.52 14.50
N ALA A 109 -8.66 15.71 13.51
CA ALA A 109 -9.48 15.48 12.32
C ALA A 109 -10.76 14.72 12.65
N GLU A 110 -10.71 13.70 13.53
CA GLU A 110 -11.92 13.03 14.01
C GLU A 110 -12.88 14.04 14.66
N LYS A 111 -12.35 14.90 15.55
CA LYS A 111 -13.14 15.97 16.17
C LYS A 111 -13.64 17.00 15.15
N PHE A 112 -12.86 17.34 14.14
CA PHE A 112 -13.30 18.21 13.06
C PHE A 112 -14.40 17.57 12.19
N LEU A 113 -14.33 16.26 11.96
CA LEU A 113 -15.35 15.50 11.23
C LEU A 113 -16.65 15.39 12.04
N THR A 114 -16.60 15.38 13.37
CA THR A 114 -17.83 15.49 14.20
C THR A 114 -18.52 16.85 14.06
N LEU A 115 -17.79 17.89 13.65
CA LEU A 115 -18.37 19.21 13.36
C LEU A 115 -18.98 19.29 11.95
N ARG A 116 -18.84 18.24 11.12
CA ARG A 116 -19.46 18.22 9.81
C ARG A 116 -20.98 18.23 9.98
N PRO A 117 -21.71 19.17 9.35
CA PRO A 117 -23.16 19.17 9.39
C PRO A 117 -23.69 17.86 8.80
N SER A 118 -24.55 17.18 9.55
CA SER A 118 -25.33 16.03 9.08
C SER A 118 -26.39 16.52 8.11
N PHE A 119 -26.00 16.79 6.85
CA PHE A 119 -26.95 16.83 5.75
C PHE A 119 -27.35 15.41 5.38
N THR A 120 -27.94 14.68 6.34
CA THR A 120 -28.84 13.61 5.99
C THR A 120 -30.07 14.30 5.42
N ASN A 121 -30.26 14.18 4.10
CA ASN A 121 -31.53 14.50 3.49
C ASN A 121 -32.59 13.77 4.32
N LYS A 122 -33.43 14.54 5.03
CA LYS A 122 -34.71 14.06 5.53
C LYS A 122 -35.51 13.64 4.29
N THR A 123 -35.32 12.42 3.82
CA THR A 123 -36.30 11.78 2.96
C THR A 123 -37.49 11.45 3.84
N ASN A 124 -38.45 12.39 3.79
CA ASN A 124 -39.89 12.21 3.98
C ASN A 124 -40.35 11.82 5.39
N ASP A 125 -40.73 12.85 6.12
CA ASP A 125 -41.88 12.83 7.02
C ASP A 125 -43.18 12.70 6.18
N LYS A 126 -44.20 12.05 6.74
CA LYS A 126 -45.53 11.65 6.21
C LYS A 126 -45.64 10.26 5.58
N ASP A 127 -45.86 9.23 6.39
CA ASP A 127 -47.19 8.74 6.83
C ASP A 127 -47.05 7.71 7.97
#